data_AF-A0A3D8XA68-F1
#
_entry.id   AF-A0A3D8XA68-F1
#
_cell.length_a   1.000
_cell.length_b   1.000
_cell.length_c   1.000
_cell.angle_alpha   90.00
_cell.angle_beta   90.00
_cell.angle_gamma   90.00
#
_symmetry.space_group_name_H-M   'P 1'
#
loop_
_entity.id
_entity.type
_entity.pdbx_description
1 polymer ?
#
loop_
_entity_poly.entity_id
_entity_poly.type
_entity_poly.pdbx_seq_one_letter_code
_entity_poly.pdbx_strand_id
1 'polypeptide(L)'
;MKNYTNDNTARRYIAHVSIFGTTQIHLRNPYIIAWWSAAFPGFGHLLLSKYLRGFVLFIWEVVINLQSNINVAMIHSFQGDIDMAKESLNTRWLLIYIPVYIFAIWDSYRTTVDLNKIYLLAERENHTFNSFSMGAMEINYLDKRNPTMSIIWSLFMPGLGQLYIHRIIVAFFIVTWTVVFFYYSHLLEAISLLFLGEIQKATNVLNPEWLLFFPSLYGFATYDAYINTVENNKLAEKEQKNFLEKTYQNPEFYIEKGKK
;
A
#
# COMPACT_ATOMS: atom_id res chain seq x y z
N MET A 1 5.52 -27.13 -6.84
CA MET A 1 4.67 -27.68 -7.93
C MET A 1 3.84 -26.54 -8.52
N LYS A 2 3.60 -26.52 -9.84
CA LYS A 2 2.66 -25.56 -10.45
C LYS A 2 1.27 -26.22 -10.48
N ASN A 3 0.35 -25.75 -9.64
CA ASN A 3 -1.05 -26.21 -9.60
C ASN A 3 -1.95 -25.51 -10.64
N TYR A 4 -1.40 -24.55 -11.38
CA TYR A 4 -2.09 -23.81 -12.41
C TYR A 4 -1.13 -23.54 -13.57
N THR A 5 -1.60 -23.84 -14.78
CA THR A 5 -0.96 -23.47 -16.04
C THR A 5 -1.97 -22.66 -16.83
N ASN A 6 -1.56 -21.45 -17.22
CA ASN A 6 -2.36 -20.57 -18.05
C ASN A 6 -2.56 -21.24 -19.42
N ASP A 7 -3.82 -21.45 -19.81
CA ASP A 7 -4.20 -22.02 -21.11
C ASP A 7 -4.32 -20.96 -22.22
N ASN A 8 -4.05 -19.69 -21.89
CA ASN A 8 -4.16 -18.50 -22.72
C ASN A 8 -5.53 -18.28 -23.37
N THR A 9 -6.60 -18.85 -22.80
CA THR A 9 -7.95 -18.65 -23.32
C THR A 9 -8.55 -17.30 -22.92
N ALA A 10 -8.15 -16.75 -21.77
CA ALA A 10 -8.48 -15.38 -21.37
C ALA A 10 -7.41 -14.37 -21.76
N ARG A 11 -7.87 -13.19 -22.17
CA ARG A 11 -7.02 -12.04 -22.48
C ARG A 11 -6.55 -11.34 -21.21
N ARG A 12 -7.34 -11.41 -20.13
CA ARG A 12 -7.10 -10.66 -18.88
C ARG A 12 -7.36 -11.53 -17.65
N TYR A 13 -6.59 -11.29 -16.59
CA TYR A 13 -6.68 -12.01 -15.31
C TYR A 13 -6.92 -11.03 -14.18
N ILE A 14 -7.76 -11.42 -13.21
CA ILE A 14 -8.07 -10.58 -12.05
C ILE A 14 -7.03 -10.70 -10.94
N ALA A 15 -6.36 -11.85 -10.83
CA ALA A 15 -5.41 -12.10 -9.77
C ALA A 15 -4.34 -13.12 -10.18
N HIS A 16 -3.23 -13.07 -9.45
CA HIS A 16 -2.16 -14.05 -9.50
C HIS A 16 -1.57 -14.24 -8.10
N VAL A 17 -1.59 -15.48 -7.62
CA VAL A 17 -1.02 -15.86 -6.32
C VAL A 17 0.42 -16.32 -6.53
N SER A 18 1.38 -15.56 -6.03
CA SER A 18 2.80 -15.93 -6.13
C SER A 18 3.34 -16.29 -4.74
N ILE A 19 4.56 -16.84 -4.69
CA ILE A 19 5.26 -17.10 -3.42
C ILE A 19 5.55 -15.82 -2.61
N PHE A 20 5.51 -14.65 -3.24
CA PHE A 20 5.81 -13.36 -2.59
C PHE A 20 4.55 -12.58 -2.19
N GLY A 21 3.38 -13.12 -2.49
CA GLY A 21 2.07 -12.52 -2.22
C GLY A 21 1.12 -12.58 -3.41
N THR A 22 -0.08 -12.04 -3.18
CA THR A 22 -1.15 -12.00 -4.17
C THR A 22 -1.16 -10.65 -4.88
N THR A 23 -1.03 -10.67 -6.21
CA THR A 23 -1.24 -9.49 -7.06
C THR A 23 -2.64 -9.54 -7.62
N GLN A 24 -3.43 -8.50 -7.37
CA GLN A 24 -4.83 -8.44 -7.79
C GLN A 24 -5.20 -7.07 -8.33
N ILE A 25 -6.15 -7.07 -9.26
CA ILE A 25 -6.87 -5.89 -9.71
C ILE A 25 -8.28 -5.92 -9.11
N HIS A 26 -8.74 -4.76 -8.65
CA HIS A 26 -10.09 -4.55 -8.15
C HIS A 26 -10.50 -3.10 -8.41
N LEU A 27 -11.79 -2.81 -8.32
CA LEU A 27 -12.28 -1.44 -8.47
C LEU A 27 -11.75 -0.56 -7.34
N ARG A 28 -11.23 0.61 -7.71
CA ARG A 28 -10.69 1.62 -6.79
C ARG A 28 -11.19 3.00 -7.19
N ASN A 29 -11.38 3.88 -6.22
CA ASN A 29 -11.62 5.29 -6.52
C ASN A 29 -10.28 5.94 -6.94
N PRO A 30 -10.16 6.47 -8.17
CA PRO A 30 -8.93 7.10 -8.66
C PRO A 30 -8.45 8.27 -7.78
N TYR A 31 -9.37 9.01 -7.15
CA TYR A 31 -9.03 10.12 -6.27
C TYR A 31 -8.35 9.66 -4.99
N ILE A 32 -8.75 8.51 -4.43
CA ILE A 32 -8.09 7.96 -3.23
C ILE A 32 -6.65 7.54 -3.55
N ILE A 33 -6.43 6.94 -4.72
CA ILE A 33 -5.08 6.55 -5.15
C ILE A 33 -4.20 7.77 -5.40
N ALA A 34 -4.76 8.80 -6.06
CA ALA A 34 -4.08 10.08 -6.27
C ALA A 34 -3.73 10.77 -4.95
N TRP A 35 -4.64 10.74 -3.98
CA TRP A 35 -4.41 11.30 -2.64
C TRP A 35 -3.27 10.60 -1.92
N TRP A 36 -3.17 9.26 -2.00
CA TRP A 36 -2.03 8.56 -1.42
C TRP A 36 -0.71 8.91 -2.09
N SER A 37 -0.69 9.12 -3.41
CA SER A 37 0.49 9.64 -4.11
C SER A 37 0.84 11.09 -3.73
N ALA A 38 -0.15 11.90 -3.34
CA ALA A 38 0.06 13.25 -2.85
C ALA A 38 0.59 13.25 -1.40
N ALA A 39 0.08 12.35 -0.56
CA ALA A 39 0.56 12.18 0.81
C ALA A 39 2.01 11.68 0.86
N PHE A 40 2.39 10.82 -0.11
CA PHE A 40 3.76 10.37 -0.29
C PHE A 40 3.93 9.76 -1.70
N PRO A 41 4.73 10.37 -2.59
CA PRO A 41 5.02 9.78 -3.89
C PRO A 41 5.47 8.32 -3.79
N GLY A 42 4.79 7.45 -4.55
CA GLY A 42 5.01 6.00 -4.54
C GLY A 42 3.90 5.22 -3.87
N PHE A 43 3.21 5.75 -2.86
CA PHE A 43 2.12 5.03 -2.19
C PHE A 43 0.95 4.70 -3.11
N GLY A 44 0.51 5.62 -3.97
CA GLY A 44 -0.55 5.30 -4.93
C GLY A 44 -0.13 4.18 -5.88
N HIS A 45 1.13 4.14 -6.34
CA HIS A 45 1.63 3.05 -7.19
C HIS A 45 1.71 1.71 -6.46
N LEU A 46 2.07 1.70 -5.17
CA LEU A 46 2.07 0.49 -4.34
C LEU A 46 0.65 -0.07 -4.14
N LEU A 47 -0.35 0.79 -3.93
CA LEU A 47 -1.76 0.39 -3.88
C LEU A 47 -2.21 -0.24 -5.20
N LEU A 48 -1.66 0.23 -6.32
CA LEU A 48 -1.92 -0.33 -7.64
C LEU A 48 -1.11 -1.60 -7.95
N SER A 49 -0.37 -2.14 -6.98
CA SER A 49 0.57 -3.26 -7.17
C SER A 49 1.62 -3.00 -8.26
N LYS A 50 1.89 -1.73 -8.58
CA LYS A 50 2.99 -1.32 -9.46
C LYS A 50 4.28 -1.14 -8.64
N TYR A 51 4.71 -2.25 -8.03
CA TYR A 51 5.75 -2.28 -7.00
C TYR A 51 7.03 -1.54 -7.38
N LEU A 52 7.62 -1.83 -8.53
CA LEU A 52 8.87 -1.18 -8.95
C LEU A 52 8.76 0.35 -9.00
N ARG A 53 7.68 0.88 -9.58
CA ARG A 53 7.44 2.33 -9.65
C ARG A 53 7.20 2.91 -8.26
N GLY A 54 6.41 2.21 -7.44
CA GLY A 54 6.11 2.63 -6.08
C GLY A 54 7.36 2.71 -5.20
N PHE A 55 8.22 1.69 -5.24
CA PHE A 55 9.47 1.69 -4.48
C PHE A 55 10.43 2.79 -4.92
N VAL A 56 10.61 2.97 -6.24
CA VAL A 56 11.50 4.01 -6.76
C VAL A 56 11.00 5.40 -6.37
N LEU A 57 9.71 5.68 -6.52
CA LEU A 57 9.13 6.98 -6.16
C LEU A 57 9.18 7.22 -4.64
N PHE A 58 8.96 6.19 -3.82
CA PHE A 58 9.09 6.31 -2.37
C PHE A 58 10.52 6.66 -1.96
N ILE A 59 11.52 5.93 -2.47
CA ILE A 59 12.93 6.21 -2.14
C ILE A 59 13.30 7.61 -2.61
N TRP A 60 12.86 7.98 -3.81
CA TRP A 60 13.08 9.31 -4.36
C TRP A 60 12.43 10.40 -3.49
N GLU A 61 11.21 10.18 -2.99
CA GLU A 61 10.54 11.11 -2.07
C GLU A 61 11.39 11.36 -0.84
N VAL A 62 11.83 10.31 -0.15
CA VAL A 62 12.66 10.46 1.06
C VAL A 62 13.93 11.25 0.76
N VAL A 63 14.65 10.87 -0.30
CA VAL A 63 15.91 11.52 -0.66
C VAL A 63 15.70 12.99 -0.97
N ILE A 64 14.72 13.33 -1.80
CA ILE A 64 14.51 14.72 -2.23
C ILE A 64 13.95 15.55 -1.08
N ASN A 65 13.04 15.02 -0.26
CA ASN A 65 12.49 15.72 0.88
C ASN A 65 13.60 16.13 1.86
N LEU A 66 14.52 15.21 2.20
CA LEU A 66 15.69 15.47 3.04
C LEU A 66 16.67 16.48 2.41
N GLN A 67 16.88 16.39 1.10
CA GLN A 67 17.78 17.32 0.40
C GLN A 67 17.18 18.73 0.21
N SER A 68 15.85 18.81 0.21
CA SER A 68 15.10 20.06 0.04
C SER A 68 14.64 20.69 1.35
N ASN A 69 14.79 19.99 2.48
CA ASN A 69 14.28 20.37 3.80
C ASN A 69 12.76 20.62 3.81
N ILE A 70 11.98 19.90 2.98
CA ILE A 70 10.53 20.12 2.87
C ILE A 70 9.83 19.90 4.22
N ASN A 71 10.19 18.84 4.95
CA ASN A 71 9.61 18.56 6.26
C ASN A 71 9.94 19.68 7.27
N VAL A 72 11.15 20.22 7.27
CA VAL A 72 11.53 21.36 8.13
C VAL A 72 10.71 22.60 7.78
N ALA A 73 10.59 22.92 6.50
CA ALA A 73 9.79 24.04 6.03
C ALA A 73 8.30 23.89 6.39
N MET A 74 7.75 22.67 6.37
CA MET A 74 6.38 22.39 6.81
C MET A 74 6.19 22.69 8.31
N ILE A 75 7.16 22.37 9.16
CA ILE A 75 7.09 22.66 10.60
C ILE A 75 7.00 24.16 10.84
N HIS A 76 7.91 24.93 10.25
CA HIS A 76 7.89 26.39 10.34
C HIS A 76 6.58 26.96 9.79
N SER A 77 6.09 26.42 8.66
CA SER A 77 4.81 26.82 8.08
C SER A 77 3.64 26.58 9.04
N PHE A 78 3.60 25.44 9.73
CA PHE A 78 2.54 25.12 10.71
C PHE A 78 2.62 25.95 11.99
N GLN A 79 3.81 26.48 12.32
CA GLN A 79 4.00 27.43 13.42
C GLN A 79 3.66 28.87 13.03
N GLY A 80 3.38 29.13 11.75
CA GLY A 80 3.11 30.47 11.22
C GLY A 80 4.36 31.27 10.87
N ASP A 81 5.55 30.68 10.98
CA ASP A 81 6.83 31.31 10.62
C ASP A 81 7.13 31.07 9.12
N ILE A 82 6.47 31.87 8.29
CA ILE A 82 6.54 31.73 6.83
C ILE A 82 7.91 32.13 6.27
N ASP A 83 8.61 33.05 6.94
CA ASP A 83 9.92 33.51 6.47
C ASP A 83 10.97 32.44 6.74
N MET A 84 11.00 31.86 7.95
CA MET A 84 11.87 30.72 8.25
C MET A 84 11.55 29.50 7.37
N ALA A 85 10.26 29.25 7.07
CA ALA A 85 9.88 28.18 6.17
C ALA A 85 10.53 28.34 4.78
N LYS A 86 10.51 29.55 4.21
CA LYS A 86 11.14 29.83 2.91
C LYS A 86 12.66 29.72 2.98
N GLU A 87 13.28 30.23 4.02
CA GLU A 87 14.74 30.22 4.20
C GLU A 87 15.30 28.82 4.40
N SER A 88 14.53 27.93 5.05
CA SER A 88 14.95 26.55 5.28
C SER A 88 15.01 25.69 4.01
N LEU A 89 14.26 26.05 2.95
CA LEU A 89 14.13 25.27 1.73
C LEU A 89 15.38 25.34 0.85
N ASN A 90 15.82 24.18 0.35
CA ASN A 90 16.78 24.15 -0.74
C ASN A 90 16.07 24.20 -2.10
N THR A 91 16.01 25.40 -2.68
CA THR A 91 15.31 25.69 -3.94
C THR A 91 15.74 24.79 -5.10
N ARG A 92 17.02 24.40 -5.19
CA ARG A 92 17.52 23.57 -6.29
C ARG A 92 16.84 22.19 -6.30
N TRP A 93 16.77 21.57 -5.12
CA TRP A 93 16.13 20.26 -4.97
C TRP A 93 14.61 20.38 -5.08
N LEU A 94 14.03 21.44 -4.52
CA LEU A 94 12.59 21.72 -4.61
C LEU A 94 12.09 21.89 -6.05
N LEU A 95 12.87 22.54 -6.93
CA LEU A 95 12.47 22.71 -8.33
C LEU A 95 12.41 21.38 -9.09
N ILE A 96 13.27 20.41 -8.75
CA ILE A 96 13.19 19.05 -9.29
C ILE A 96 12.04 18.27 -8.63
N TYR A 97 11.73 18.58 -7.37
CA TYR A 97 10.67 17.93 -6.62
C TYR A 97 9.29 18.10 -7.28
N ILE A 98 8.92 19.35 -7.57
CA ILE A 98 7.59 19.75 -8.06
C ILE A 98 7.09 18.91 -9.26
N PRO A 99 7.83 18.80 -10.39
CA PRO A 99 7.34 18.06 -11.55
C PRO A 99 7.17 16.56 -11.28
N VAL A 100 8.07 15.94 -10.52
CA VAL A 100 7.97 14.51 -10.19
C VAL A 100 6.83 14.24 -9.22
N TYR A 101 6.60 15.13 -8.25
CA TYR A 101 5.46 15.08 -7.34
C TYR A 101 4.13 15.13 -8.11
N ILE A 102 3.96 16.11 -9.01
CA ILE A 102 2.77 16.23 -9.87
C ILE A 102 2.61 14.99 -10.77
N PHE A 103 3.71 14.51 -11.35
CA PHE A 103 3.71 13.30 -12.18
C PHE A 103 3.25 12.07 -11.40
N ALA A 104 3.73 11.87 -10.16
CA ALA A 104 3.35 10.72 -9.35
C ALA A 104 1.83 10.71 -9.08
N ILE A 105 1.25 11.87 -8.74
CA ILE A 105 -0.19 12.03 -8.52
C ILE A 105 -0.96 11.72 -9.81
N TRP A 106 -0.62 12.39 -10.90
CA TRP A 106 -1.31 12.23 -12.18
C TRP A 106 -1.20 10.80 -12.74
N ASP A 107 -0.01 10.20 -12.70
CA ASP A 107 0.23 8.84 -13.23
C ASP A 107 -0.55 7.81 -12.43
N SER A 108 -0.61 7.94 -11.11
CA SER A 108 -1.37 7.03 -10.26
C SER A 108 -2.89 7.16 -10.50
N TYR A 109 -3.39 8.39 -10.69
CA TYR A 109 -4.80 8.65 -11.02
C TYR A 109 -5.19 7.98 -12.34
N ARG A 110 -4.51 8.33 -13.44
CA ARG A 110 -4.85 7.82 -14.78
C ARG A 110 -4.73 6.29 -14.83
N THR A 111 -3.72 5.74 -14.16
CA THR A 111 -3.49 4.30 -14.11
C THR A 111 -4.64 3.59 -13.40
N THR A 112 -5.18 4.19 -12.35
CA THR A 112 -6.34 3.65 -11.64
C THR A 112 -7.57 3.58 -12.56
N VAL A 113 -7.81 4.63 -13.34
CA VAL A 113 -8.91 4.66 -14.33
C VAL A 113 -8.76 3.53 -15.34
N ASP A 114 -7.55 3.30 -15.86
CA ASP A 114 -7.30 2.24 -16.84
C ASP A 114 -7.40 0.84 -16.22
N LEU A 115 -6.87 0.64 -15.01
CA LEU A 115 -6.98 -0.63 -14.30
C LEU A 115 -8.43 -0.98 -13.94
N ASN A 116 -9.26 0.00 -13.60
CA ASN A 116 -10.68 -0.23 -13.36
C ASN A 116 -11.39 -0.74 -14.63
N LYS A 117 -11.08 -0.19 -15.81
CA LYS A 117 -11.61 -0.69 -17.09
C LYS A 117 -11.16 -2.13 -17.35
N ILE A 118 -9.88 -2.42 -17.11
CA ILE A 118 -9.32 -3.77 -17.26
C ILE A 118 -10.00 -4.75 -16.30
N TYR A 119 -10.23 -4.36 -15.05
CA TYR A 119 -10.94 -5.16 -14.06
C TYR A 119 -12.34 -5.52 -14.52
N LEU A 120 -13.13 -4.54 -14.98
CA LEU A 120 -14.50 -4.79 -15.45
C LEU A 120 -14.54 -5.77 -16.64
N LEU A 121 -13.55 -5.72 -17.52
CA LEU A 121 -13.43 -6.66 -18.65
C LEU A 121 -13.01 -8.05 -18.17
N ALA A 122 -11.99 -8.14 -17.30
CA ALA A 122 -11.52 -9.40 -16.73
C ALA A 122 -12.58 -10.09 -15.86
N GLU A 123 -13.39 -9.32 -15.13
CA GLU A 123 -14.50 -9.83 -14.34
C GLU A 123 -15.57 -10.48 -15.20
N ARG A 124 -15.87 -9.90 -16.39
CA ARG A 124 -16.80 -10.48 -17.36
C ARG A 124 -16.25 -11.72 -18.05
N GLU A 125 -14.94 -11.77 -18.30
CA GLU A 125 -14.27 -12.98 -18.80
C GLU A 125 -14.35 -14.13 -17.76
N ASN A 126 -14.49 -13.80 -16.46
CA ASN A 126 -14.62 -14.71 -15.32
C ASN A 126 -13.66 -15.92 -15.38
N HIS A 127 -12.45 -15.68 -15.86
CA HIS A 127 -11.47 -16.74 -16.02
C HIS A 127 -10.92 -17.19 -14.67
N THR A 128 -10.59 -18.48 -14.58
CA THR A 128 -9.93 -19.04 -13.40
C THR A 128 -8.52 -18.47 -13.23
N PHE A 129 -8.03 -18.49 -12.00
CA PHE A 129 -6.68 -18.08 -11.61
C PHE A 129 -6.22 -19.02 -10.51
N ASN A 130 -4.93 -18.97 -10.17
CA ASN A 130 -4.37 -19.87 -9.18
C ASN A 130 -4.67 -19.39 -7.75
N SER A 131 -5.03 -20.33 -6.86
CA SER A 131 -5.37 -20.05 -5.45
C SER A 131 -4.29 -20.46 -4.45
N PHE A 132 -3.28 -21.19 -4.90
CA PHE A 132 -2.18 -21.70 -4.06
C PHE A 132 -0.87 -21.65 -4.84
N SER A 133 0.24 -21.41 -4.16
CA SER A 133 1.58 -21.38 -4.74
C SER A 133 2.58 -21.84 -3.69
N MET A 134 3.42 -22.81 -4.03
CA MET A 134 4.42 -23.38 -3.13
C MET A 134 5.75 -23.46 -3.85
N GLY A 135 6.71 -22.71 -3.33
CA GLY A 135 8.13 -22.76 -3.69
C GLY A 135 8.98 -23.25 -2.52
N ALA A 136 10.29 -23.36 -2.74
CA ALA A 136 11.23 -23.78 -1.70
C ALA A 136 11.34 -22.79 -0.54
N MET A 137 11.06 -21.51 -0.81
CA MET A 137 11.18 -20.43 0.18
C MET A 137 9.87 -20.15 0.91
N GLU A 138 8.72 -20.36 0.26
CA GLU A 138 7.42 -20.00 0.84
C GLU A 138 6.23 -20.72 0.18
N ILE A 139 5.15 -20.84 0.95
CA ILE A 139 3.81 -21.29 0.65
C ILE A 139 2.86 -20.08 0.78
N ASN A 140 2.21 -19.71 -0.31
CA ASN A 140 1.16 -18.69 -0.31
C ASN A 140 -0.15 -19.28 -0.83
N TYR A 141 -1.27 -18.83 -0.27
CA TYR A 141 -2.59 -19.31 -0.62
C TYR A 141 -3.65 -18.25 -0.37
N LEU A 142 -4.77 -18.37 -1.07
CA LEU A 142 -5.94 -17.54 -0.82
C LEU A 142 -6.66 -18.04 0.42
N ASP A 143 -6.85 -17.13 1.36
CA ASP A 143 -7.60 -17.38 2.58
C ASP A 143 -8.37 -16.15 3.04
N LYS A 144 -9.38 -16.39 3.89
CA LYS A 144 -10.09 -15.31 4.55
C LYS A 144 -9.34 -14.90 5.80
N ARG A 145 -9.12 -13.59 5.95
CA ARG A 145 -8.43 -12.97 7.07
C ARG A 145 -9.27 -11.89 7.71
N ASN A 146 -9.05 -11.59 8.98
CA ASN A 146 -9.79 -10.55 9.70
C ASN A 146 -9.19 -9.16 9.37
N PRO A 147 -9.93 -8.24 8.73
CA PRO A 147 -9.42 -6.90 8.40
C PRO A 147 -9.06 -6.05 9.63
N THR A 148 -9.69 -6.30 10.77
CA THR A 148 -9.34 -5.60 12.01
C THR A 148 -7.94 -6.00 12.48
N MET A 149 -7.55 -7.28 12.32
CA MET A 149 -6.21 -7.73 12.69
C MET A 149 -5.14 -7.10 11.80
N SER A 150 -5.42 -6.91 10.50
CA SER A 150 -4.46 -6.24 9.62
C SER A 150 -4.22 -4.78 10.02
N ILE A 151 -5.28 -4.09 10.48
CA ILE A 151 -5.17 -2.72 11.03
C ILE A 151 -4.32 -2.73 12.30
N ILE A 152 -4.65 -3.59 13.27
CA ILE A 152 -3.96 -3.67 14.56
C ILE A 152 -2.47 -3.88 14.35
N TRP A 153 -2.09 -4.84 13.50
CA TRP A 153 -0.68 -5.12 13.23
C TRP A 153 0.03 -3.95 12.54
N SER A 154 -0.61 -3.26 11.59
CA SER A 154 -0.03 -2.06 10.96
C SER A 154 0.13 -0.88 11.93
N LEU A 155 -0.75 -0.75 12.93
CA LEU A 155 -0.64 0.29 13.96
C LEU A 155 0.43 -0.02 15.00
N PHE A 156 0.70 -1.28 15.30
CA PHE A 156 1.82 -1.65 16.16
C PHE A 156 3.16 -1.37 15.48
N MET A 157 3.32 -1.83 14.24
CA MET A 157 4.51 -1.60 13.44
C MET A 157 4.12 -1.62 11.97
N PRO A 158 4.21 -0.48 11.26
CA PRO A 158 3.95 -0.43 9.83
C PRO A 158 4.69 -1.54 9.08
N GLY A 159 3.96 -2.27 8.23
CA GLY A 159 4.46 -3.43 7.49
C GLY A 159 4.06 -4.79 8.07
N LEU A 160 3.73 -4.90 9.37
CA LEU A 160 3.24 -6.17 9.93
C LEU A 160 1.86 -6.56 9.42
N GLY A 161 0.97 -5.59 9.15
CA GLY A 161 -0.32 -5.87 8.53
C GLY A 161 -0.18 -6.43 7.11
N GLN A 162 0.81 -5.95 6.34
CA GLN A 162 1.16 -6.49 5.02
C GLN A 162 1.75 -7.90 5.13
N LEU A 163 2.58 -8.15 6.15
CA LEU A 163 3.12 -9.48 6.42
C LEU A 163 2.01 -10.46 6.79
N TYR A 164 1.04 -10.02 7.61
CA TYR A 164 -0.14 -10.80 7.96
C TYR A 164 -0.95 -11.22 6.72
N ILE A 165 -0.96 -10.46 5.63
CA ILE A 165 -1.62 -10.84 4.37
C ILE A 165 -0.67 -11.41 3.31
N HIS A 166 0.49 -11.92 3.71
CA HIS A 166 1.50 -12.54 2.83
C HIS A 166 2.03 -11.63 1.71
N ARG A 167 1.97 -10.29 1.85
CA ARG A 167 2.58 -9.33 0.92
C ARG A 167 4.02 -9.04 1.31
N ILE A 168 4.86 -10.07 1.24
CA ILE A 168 6.20 -10.11 1.86
C ILE A 168 7.12 -8.98 1.36
N ILE A 169 7.16 -8.73 0.05
CA ILE A 169 8.06 -7.69 -0.51
C ILE A 169 7.68 -6.30 0.00
N VAL A 170 6.37 -5.99 0.01
CA VAL A 170 5.87 -4.69 0.50
C VAL A 170 6.07 -4.59 2.00
N ALA A 171 5.79 -5.66 2.75
CA ALA A 171 6.00 -5.71 4.19
C ALA A 171 7.46 -5.41 4.56
N PHE A 172 8.41 -6.10 3.93
CA PHE A 172 9.84 -5.88 4.17
C PHE A 172 10.27 -4.45 3.83
N PHE A 173 9.79 -3.92 2.71
CA PHE A 173 10.08 -2.54 2.31
C PHE A 173 9.57 -1.53 3.34
N ILE A 174 8.31 -1.65 3.78
CA ILE A 174 7.72 -0.75 4.78
C ILE A 174 8.48 -0.89 6.10
N VAL A 175 8.66 -2.12 6.63
CA VAL A 175 9.37 -2.35 7.89
C VAL A 175 10.77 -1.75 7.87
N THR A 176 11.51 -1.93 6.77
CA THR A 176 12.86 -1.36 6.62
C THR A 176 12.83 0.16 6.77
N TRP A 177 11.94 0.84 6.06
CA TRP A 177 11.81 2.30 6.14
C TRP A 177 11.26 2.79 7.47
N THR A 178 10.36 2.04 8.09
CA THR A 178 9.88 2.30 9.45
C THR A 178 11.04 2.29 10.44
N VAL A 179 11.93 1.29 10.36
CA VAL A 179 13.13 1.22 11.21
C VAL A 179 14.05 2.41 10.96
N VAL A 180 14.29 2.76 9.69
CA VAL A 180 15.10 3.94 9.32
C VAL A 180 14.52 5.22 9.93
N PHE A 181 13.21 5.44 9.78
CA PHE A 181 12.56 6.63 10.33
C PHE A 181 12.58 6.64 11.86
N PHE A 182 12.36 5.51 12.53
CA PHE A 182 12.48 5.42 13.99
C PHE A 182 13.89 5.76 14.46
N TYR A 183 14.91 5.25 13.77
CA TYR A 183 16.30 5.48 14.11
C TYR A 183 16.68 6.95 14.00
N TYR A 184 16.43 7.58 12.85
CA TYR A 184 16.84 8.98 12.62
C TYR A 184 15.94 10.02 13.29
N SER A 185 14.68 9.70 13.59
CA SER A 185 13.78 10.62 14.30
C SER A 185 13.99 10.67 15.81
N HIS A 186 14.70 9.70 16.38
CA HIS A 186 14.78 9.47 17.84
C HIS A 186 13.41 9.32 18.52
N LEU A 187 12.36 8.95 17.78
CA LEU A 187 10.99 8.87 18.31
C LEU A 187 10.87 7.86 19.46
N LEU A 188 11.50 6.69 19.35
CA LEU A 188 11.44 5.67 20.42
C LEU A 188 12.15 6.14 21.70
N GLU A 189 13.24 6.88 21.56
CA GLU A 189 13.95 7.51 22.70
C GLU A 189 13.08 8.57 23.37
N ALA A 190 12.45 9.44 22.57
CA ALA A 190 11.52 10.44 23.06
C ALA A 190 10.33 9.81 23.80
N ILE A 191 9.77 8.71 23.30
CA ILE A 191 8.70 7.95 23.97
C ILE A 191 9.18 7.42 25.33
N SER A 192 10.40 6.88 25.40
CA SER A 192 10.97 6.42 26.67
C SER A 192 11.10 7.56 27.69
N LEU A 193 11.59 8.73 27.25
CA LEU A 193 11.71 9.91 28.11
C LEU A 193 10.34 10.46 28.56
N LEU A 194 9.32 10.37 27.70
CA LEU A 194 7.94 10.72 28.06
C LEU A 194 7.40 9.83 29.18
N PHE A 195 7.66 8.52 29.14
CA PHE A 195 7.27 7.61 30.23
C PHE A 195 7.96 7.93 31.56
N LEU A 196 9.16 8.53 31.52
CA LEU A 196 9.88 9.02 32.70
C LEU A 196 9.40 10.41 33.17
N GLY A 197 8.47 11.04 32.45
CA GLY A 197 7.97 12.38 32.74
C GLY A 197 8.90 13.51 32.27
N GLU A 198 9.97 13.22 31.53
CA GLU A 198 10.95 14.20 31.08
C GLU A 198 10.56 14.88 29.76
N ILE A 199 9.41 15.57 29.74
CA ILE A 199 8.79 16.11 28.52
C ILE A 199 9.74 17.01 27.72
N GLN A 200 10.47 17.92 28.36
CA GLN A 200 11.37 18.83 27.65
C GLN A 200 12.52 18.08 26.97
N LYS A 201 13.09 17.07 27.64
CA LYS A 201 14.17 16.26 27.04
C LYS A 201 13.63 15.40 25.90
N ALA A 202 12.43 14.83 26.07
CA ALA A 202 11.75 14.08 25.02
C ALA A 202 11.53 14.91 23.75
N THR A 203 11.08 16.16 23.90
CA THR A 203 10.89 17.05 22.73
C THR A 203 12.22 17.44 22.10
N ASN A 204 13.24 17.73 22.90
CA ASN A 204 14.54 18.20 22.40
C ASN A 204 15.34 17.12 21.65
N VAL A 205 15.12 15.83 21.96
CA VAL A 205 15.84 14.73 21.29
C VAL A 205 15.25 14.39 19.93
N LEU A 206 13.98 14.76 19.67
CA LEU A 206 13.32 14.46 18.40
C LEU A 206 14.01 15.19 17.25
N ASN A 207 14.28 14.45 16.18
CA ASN A 207 14.57 15.06 14.89
C ASN A 207 13.25 15.23 14.11
N PRO A 208 12.75 16.47 13.96
CA PRO A 208 11.41 16.68 13.47
C PRO A 208 11.31 16.51 11.93
N GLU A 209 12.43 16.63 11.21
CA GLU A 209 12.51 16.35 9.77
C GLU A 209 12.16 14.89 9.46
N TRP A 210 12.75 13.95 10.20
CA TRP A 210 12.49 12.52 10.04
C TRP A 210 11.15 12.10 10.66
N LEU A 211 10.75 12.75 11.75
CA LEU A 211 9.48 12.48 12.43
C LEU A 211 8.28 12.71 11.51
N LEU A 212 8.33 13.71 10.63
CA LEU A 212 7.23 14.04 9.75
C LEU A 212 6.95 13.04 8.63
N PHE A 213 7.76 12.00 8.46
CA PHE A 213 7.43 10.88 7.58
C PHE A 213 6.42 9.88 8.19
N PHE A 214 6.22 9.89 9.51
CA PHE A 214 5.36 8.90 10.16
C PHE A 214 3.86 9.00 9.82
N PRO A 215 3.23 10.20 9.78
CA PRO A 215 1.79 10.28 9.55
C PRO A 215 1.34 9.59 8.25
N SER A 216 2.08 9.85 7.16
CA SER A 216 1.82 9.23 5.86
C SER A 216 2.16 7.73 5.87
N LEU A 217 3.28 7.32 6.49
CA LEU A 217 3.68 5.91 6.59
C LEU A 217 2.67 5.06 7.37
N TYR A 218 2.27 5.51 8.56
CA TYR A 218 1.29 4.82 9.40
C TYR A 218 -0.08 4.77 8.75
N GLY A 219 -0.53 5.90 8.20
CA GLY A 219 -1.79 5.98 7.47
C GLY A 219 -1.79 5.00 6.30
N PHE A 220 -0.73 5.01 5.50
CA PHE A 220 -0.61 4.15 4.32
C PHE A 220 -0.58 2.67 4.71
N ALA A 221 0.30 2.29 5.65
CA ALA A 221 0.43 0.90 6.05
C ALA A 221 -0.87 0.34 6.63
N THR A 222 -1.64 1.15 7.35
CA THR A 222 -2.95 0.77 7.88
C THR A 222 -3.98 0.61 6.78
N TYR A 223 -4.09 1.62 5.90
CA TYR A 223 -5.05 1.63 4.80
C TYR A 223 -4.78 0.49 3.79
N ASP A 224 -3.52 0.33 3.38
CA ASP A 224 -3.10 -0.72 2.44
C ASP A 224 -3.37 -2.11 3.01
N ALA A 225 -3.02 -2.36 4.27
CA ALA A 225 -3.28 -3.65 4.91
C ALA A 225 -4.78 -3.95 5.00
N TYR A 226 -5.59 -2.97 5.41
CA TYR A 226 -7.04 -3.13 5.51
C TYR A 226 -7.69 -3.43 4.15
N ILE A 227 -7.46 -2.59 3.14
CA ILE A 227 -8.10 -2.74 1.83
C ILE A 227 -7.68 -4.05 1.19
N ASN A 228 -6.40 -4.40 1.22
CA ASN A 228 -5.96 -5.65 0.61
C ASN A 228 -6.50 -6.88 1.37
N THR A 229 -6.73 -6.80 2.69
CA THR A 229 -7.41 -7.87 3.42
C THR A 229 -8.86 -8.05 2.93
N VAL A 230 -9.60 -6.95 2.82
CA VAL A 230 -10.99 -6.98 2.34
C VAL A 230 -11.08 -7.54 0.92
N GLU A 231 -10.21 -7.09 0.02
CA GLU A 231 -10.23 -7.52 -1.39
C GLU A 231 -9.72 -8.96 -1.55
N ASN A 232 -8.72 -9.39 -0.76
CA ASN A 232 -8.29 -10.78 -0.74
C ASN A 232 -9.40 -11.72 -0.26
N ASN A 233 -10.20 -11.30 0.73
CA ASN A 233 -11.36 -12.07 1.19
C ASN A 233 -12.40 -12.24 0.08
N LYS A 234 -12.72 -11.16 -0.66
CA LYS A 234 -13.64 -11.23 -1.81
C LYS A 234 -13.10 -12.16 -2.90
N LEU A 235 -11.80 -12.13 -3.13
CA LEU A 235 -11.14 -12.99 -4.11
C LEU A 235 -11.22 -14.47 -3.70
N ALA A 236 -10.96 -14.78 -2.43
CA ALA A 236 -11.10 -16.12 -1.87
C ALA A 236 -12.54 -16.64 -1.96
N GLU A 237 -13.54 -15.80 -1.66
CA GLU A 237 -14.96 -16.14 -1.84
C GLU A 237 -15.32 -16.43 -3.29
N LYS A 238 -14.81 -15.61 -4.22
CA LYS A 238 -15.06 -15.78 -5.65
C LYS A 238 -14.46 -17.08 -6.17
N GLU A 239 -13.23 -17.40 -5.78
CA GLU A 239 -12.57 -18.63 -6.18
C GLU A 239 -13.32 -19.85 -5.65
N GLN A 240 -13.68 -19.85 -4.37
CA GLN A 240 -14.43 -20.92 -3.74
C GLN A 240 -15.81 -21.10 -4.40
N LYS A 241 -16.52 -20.00 -4.67
CA LYS A 241 -17.79 -20.02 -5.38
C LYS A 241 -17.63 -20.67 -6.76
N ASN A 242 -16.71 -20.19 -7.58
CA ASN A 242 -16.49 -20.73 -8.93
C ASN A 242 -16.14 -22.22 -8.90
N PHE A 243 -15.34 -22.66 -7.91
CA PHE A 243 -15.02 -24.07 -7.72
C PHE A 243 -16.27 -24.90 -7.39
N LEU A 244 -17.12 -24.42 -6.48
CA LEU A 244 -18.33 -25.12 -6.08
C LEU A 244 -19.37 -25.19 -7.21
N GLU A 245 -19.57 -24.08 -7.94
CA GLU A 245 -20.48 -24.04 -9.09
C GLU A 245 -20.02 -25.03 -10.18
N LYS A 246 -18.72 -25.05 -10.49
CA LYS A 246 -18.19 -25.96 -11.52
C LYS A 246 -18.23 -27.44 -11.12
N THR A 247 -18.07 -27.74 -9.84
CA THR A 247 -17.87 -29.12 -9.37
C THR A 247 -19.17 -29.78 -8.90
N TYR A 248 -20.07 -29.02 -8.27
CA TYR A 248 -21.22 -29.58 -7.56
C TYR A 248 -22.57 -29.05 -8.02
N GLN A 249 -22.64 -27.91 -8.71
CA GLN A 249 -23.92 -27.37 -9.15
C GLN A 249 -24.47 -28.18 -10.33
N ASN A 250 -25.70 -28.67 -10.19
CA ASN A 250 -26.40 -29.37 -11.27
C ASN A 250 -26.55 -28.40 -12.47
N PRO A 251 -26.25 -28.82 -13.72
CA PRO A 251 -26.46 -28.01 -14.92
C PRO A 251 -27.89 -27.46 -15.08
N GLU A 252 -28.90 -28.15 -14.54
CA GLU A 252 -30.30 -27.72 -14.58
C GLU A 252 -30.66 -26.74 -13.47
N PHE A 253 -29.74 -26.44 -12.54
CA PHE A 253 -29.99 -25.47 -11.49
C PHE A 253 -29.99 -24.05 -12.06
N TYR A 254 -31.17 -23.41 -12.05
CA TYR A 254 -31.33 -22.00 -12.31
C TYR A 254 -31.84 -21.30 -11.05
N ILE A 255 -31.27 -20.12 -10.77
CA ILE A 255 -31.80 -19.27 -9.70
C ILE A 255 -33.09 -18.64 -10.21
N GLU A 256 -34.23 -19.04 -9.66
CA GLU A 256 -35.48 -18.29 -9.83
C GLU A 256 -35.28 -16.88 -9.26
N LYS A 257 -35.03 -15.90 -10.14
CA LYS A 257 -35.05 -14.50 -9.74
C LYS A 257 -36.48 -14.21 -9.30
N GLY A 258 -36.69 -14.16 -7.98
CA GLY A 258 -37.97 -13.81 -7.39
C GLY A 258 -38.54 -12.57 -8.09
N LYS A 259 -39.77 -12.69 -8.60
CA LYS A 259 -40.57 -11.54 -9.02
C LYS A 259 -40.68 -10.63 -7.80
N LYS A 260 -40.03 -9.46 -7.86
CA LYS A 260 -40.37 -8.35 -6.96
C LYS A 260 -41.81 -7.91 -7.24
#